data_AF-A0A7C2KA95-F1
#
_entry.id   AF-A0A7C2KA95-F1
#
_cell.length_a   1.000
_cell.length_b   1.000
_cell.length_c   1.000
_cell.angle_alpha   90.00
_cell.angle_beta   90.00
_cell.angle_gamma   90.00
#
_symmetry.space_group_name_H-M   'P 1'
#
loop_
_entity.id
_entity.type
_entity.pdbx_description
1 polymer ?
#
loop_
_entity_poly.entity_id
_entity_poly.type
_entity_poly.pdbx_seq_one_letter_code
_entity_poly.pdbx_strand_id
1 'polypeptide(L)'
;MRLLYVVTYDIRDDKRWRRVFKLMRGYGDHLQYSVFRCELNDRERIELMEKLTKAIRHDQDQVLMFPLGPAGGQREVNVHALGMEYRRSPHEAVIV
;
A
#
# COMPACT_ATOMS: atom_id res chain seq x y z
N MET A 1 15.54 -9.37 -0.74
CA MET A 1 14.31 -9.96 -0.21
C MET A 1 13.21 -8.91 -0.27
N ARG A 2 11.99 -9.26 -0.68
CA ARG A 2 10.83 -8.36 -0.64
C ARG A 2 9.97 -8.71 0.59
N LEU A 3 9.32 -7.73 1.19
CA LEU A 3 8.36 -7.88 2.28
C LEU A 3 6.99 -7.38 1.80
N LEU A 4 5.94 -8.04 2.22
CA LEU A 4 4.56 -7.60 2.03
C LEU A 4 4.21 -6.55 3.09
N TYR A 5 3.61 -5.45 2.67
CA TYR A 5 3.08 -4.40 3.53
C TYR A 5 1.61 -4.17 3.24
N VAL A 6 0.84 -3.97 4.30
CA VAL A 6 -0.43 -3.23 4.20
C VAL A 6 -0.13 -1.77 4.52
N VAL A 7 -0.45 -0.89 3.58
CA VAL A 7 -0.27 0.55 3.73
C VAL A 7 -1.64 1.20 3.79
N THR A 8 -1.92 1.91 4.89
CA THR A 8 -3.17 2.66 5.05
C THR A 8 -2.87 4.14 5.07
N TYR A 9 -3.81 4.97 4.60
CA TYR A 9 -3.69 6.41 4.75
C TYR A 9 -5.00 7.03 5.25
N ASP A 10 -4.90 8.10 6.01
CA ASP A 10 -6.01 9.00 6.34
C ASP A 10 -5.57 10.41 5.92
N ILE A 11 -6.12 10.90 4.80
CA ILE A 11 -5.71 12.16 4.17
C ILE A 11 -6.91 13.10 4.16
N ARG A 12 -6.80 14.25 4.82
CA ARG A 12 -7.95 15.15 5.07
C ARG A 12 -8.30 16.09 3.91
N ASP A 13 -7.44 16.20 2.92
CA ASP A 13 -7.62 17.10 1.77
C ASP A 13 -7.67 16.32 0.46
N ASP A 14 -8.70 16.60 -0.34
CA ASP A 14 -8.96 15.91 -1.60
C ASP A 14 -7.82 16.04 -2.63
N LYS A 15 -7.10 17.17 -2.67
CA LYS A 15 -6.01 17.36 -3.64
C LYS A 15 -4.80 16.53 -3.23
N ARG A 16 -4.43 16.53 -1.94
CA ARG A 16 -3.38 15.66 -1.40
C ARG A 16 -3.77 14.19 -1.53
N TRP A 17 -5.02 13.83 -1.24
CA TRP A 17 -5.52 12.46 -1.39
C TRP A 17 -5.33 11.95 -2.81
N ARG A 18 -5.73 12.70 -3.85
CA ARG A 18 -5.52 12.29 -5.26
C ARG A 18 -4.04 12.07 -5.58
N ARG A 19 -3.15 12.92 -5.04
CA ARG A 19 -1.70 12.79 -5.22
C ARG A 19 -1.15 11.53 -4.54
N VAL A 20 -1.54 11.29 -3.29
CA VAL A 20 -1.14 10.09 -2.51
C VAL A 20 -1.67 8.83 -3.19
N PHE A 21 -2.94 8.82 -3.60
CA PHE A 21 -3.54 7.69 -4.33
C PHE A 21 -2.77 7.36 -5.61
N LYS A 22 -2.48 8.36 -6.45
CA LYS A 22 -1.71 8.17 -7.69
C LYS A 22 -0.29 7.65 -7.41
N LEU A 23 0.35 8.15 -6.35
CA LEU A 23 1.67 7.70 -5.92
C LEU A 23 1.61 6.23 -5.48
N MET A 24 0.66 5.85 -4.63
CA MET A 24 0.52 4.49 -4.09
C MET A 24 0.25 3.44 -5.18
N ARG A 25 -0.49 3.81 -6.23
CA ARG A 25 -0.71 2.97 -7.43
C ARG A 25 0.58 2.56 -8.16
N GLY A 26 1.69 3.27 -7.94
CA GLY A 26 3.00 2.89 -8.48
C GLY A 26 3.79 1.90 -7.62
N TYR A 27 3.34 1.63 -6.39
CA TYR A 27 4.05 0.80 -5.41
C TYR A 27 3.26 -0.45 -4.95
N GLY A 28 1.99 -0.56 -5.31
CA GLY A 28 1.18 -1.72 -4.95
C GLY A 28 -0.26 -1.67 -5.43
N ASP A 29 -1.01 -2.68 -5.01
CA ASP A 29 -2.40 -2.89 -5.35
C ASP A 29 -3.32 -2.08 -4.45
N HIS A 30 -4.37 -1.50 -5.05
CA HIS A 30 -5.41 -0.81 -4.32
C HIS A 30 -6.44 -1.83 -3.80
N LEU A 31 -6.57 -1.95 -2.47
CA LEU A 31 -7.47 -2.93 -1.83
C LEU A 31 -8.81 -2.31 -1.43
N GLN A 32 -8.77 -1.16 -0.77
CA GLN A 32 -9.94 -0.38 -0.33
C GLN A 32 -9.63 1.10 -0.46
N TYR A 33 -10.64 1.97 -0.31
CA TYR A 33 -10.52 3.42 -0.51
C TYR A 33 -9.23 4.05 0.05
N SER A 34 -8.79 3.57 1.22
CA SER A 34 -7.61 4.05 1.94
C SER A 34 -6.61 2.95 2.34
N VAL A 35 -6.62 1.82 1.63
CA VAL A 35 -5.78 0.65 1.93
C VAL A 35 -5.11 0.12 0.67
N PHE A 36 -3.80 -0.07 0.74
CA PHE A 36 -2.96 -0.62 -0.32
C PHE A 36 -2.18 -1.84 0.17
N ARG A 37 -1.92 -2.75 -0.76
CA ARG A 37 -1.06 -3.92 -0.59
C ARG A 37 0.20 -3.71 -1.40
N CYS A 38 1.36 -3.65 -0.75
CA CYS A 38 2.63 -3.37 -1.40
C CYS A 38 3.64 -4.47 -1.12
N GLU A 39 4.22 -5.06 -2.17
CA GLU A 39 5.42 -5.88 -2.02
C GLU A 39 6.63 -4.99 -2.25
N LEU A 40 7.43 -4.76 -1.22
CA LEU A 40 8.54 -3.80 -1.27
C LEU A 40 9.84 -4.45 -0.79
N ASN A 41 10.93 -4.22 -1.50
CA ASN A 41 12.27 -4.36 -0.93
C ASN A 41 12.62 -3.12 -0.08
N ASP A 42 13.73 -3.17 0.66
CA ASP A 42 14.12 -2.09 1.58
C ASP A 42 14.31 -0.73 0.88
N ARG A 43 14.86 -0.74 -0.34
CA ARG A 43 15.07 0.48 -1.12
C ARG A 43 13.73 1.09 -1.56
N GLU A 44 12.83 0.27 -2.10
CA GLU A 44 11.49 0.71 -2.51
C GLU A 44 10.69 1.22 -1.31
N ARG A 45 10.82 0.60 -0.12
CA ARG A 45 10.20 1.08 1.12
C ARG A 45 10.69 2.47 1.48
N ILE A 46 12.01 2.68 1.51
CA ILE A 46 12.59 3.99 1.85
C ILE A 46 12.15 5.04 0.83
N GLU A 47 12.22 4.73 -0.46
CA GLU A 47 11.80 5.64 -1.52
C GLU A 47 10.30 6.00 -1.40
N LEU A 48 9.44 5.02 -1.11
CA LEU A 48 8.02 5.25 -0.87
C LEU A 48 7.80 6.18 0.34
N MET A 49 8.48 5.93 1.46
CA MET A 49 8.38 6.77 2.66
C MET A 49 8.83 8.20 2.39
N GLU A 50 9.92 8.41 1.65
CA GLU A 50 10.38 9.75 1.27
C GLU A 50 9.37 10.48 0.38
N LYS A 51 8.80 9.80 -0.60
CA LYS A 51 7.80 10.41 -1.50
C LYS A 51 6.50 10.73 -0.76
N LEU A 52 6.05 9.85 0.13
CA LEU A 52 4.88 10.10 0.99
C LEU A 52 5.11 11.26 1.95
N THR A 53 6.29 11.33 2.57
CA THR A 53 6.69 12.44 3.46
C THR A 53 6.56 13.80 2.78
N LYS A 54 6.82 13.87 1.47
CA LYS A 54 6.67 15.09 0.65
C LYS A 54 5.25 15.32 0.13
N ALA A 55 4.39 14.30 0.15
CA ALA A 55 3.05 14.35 -0.40
C ALA A 55 1.97 14.65 0.65
N ILE A 56 2.24 14.34 1.92
CA ILE A 56 1.30 14.52 3.04
C ILE A 56 1.57 15.80 3.84
N ARG A 57 0.57 16.22 4.60
CA ARG A 57 0.69 17.21 5.67
C ARG A 57 0.76 16.50 7.02
N HIS A 58 1.93 16.52 7.65
CA HIS A 58 2.20 15.81 8.90
C HIS A 58 1.34 16.23 10.10
N ASP A 59 0.72 17.42 10.03
CA ASP A 59 -0.20 17.94 11.06
C ASP A 59 -1.66 17.49 10.88
N GLN A 60 -1.99 16.86 9.75
CA GLN A 60 -3.38 16.58 9.35
C GLN A 60 -3.59 15.17 8.82
N ASP A 61 -2.57 14.60 8.21
CA ASP A 61 -2.62 13.36 7.45
C ASP A 61 -1.79 12.30 8.15
N GLN A 62 -2.21 11.03 8.03
CA GLN A 62 -1.48 9.90 8.59
C GLN A 62 -1.31 8.80 7.53
N VAL A 63 -0.15 8.15 7.54
CA VAL A 63 0.10 6.93 6.78
C VAL A 63 0.69 5.90 7.71
N LEU A 64 0.16 4.68 7.68
CA LEU A 64 0.67 3.54 8.46
C LEU A 64 1.12 2.44 7.51
N MET A 65 2.22 1.76 7.85
CA MET A 65 2.77 0.64 7.07
C MET A 65 2.96 -0.56 7.99
N PHE A 66 2.25 -1.65 7.72
CA PHE A 66 2.28 -2.88 8.51
C PHE A 66 3.01 -3.98 7.73
N PRO A 67 4.22 -4.41 8.15
CA PRO A 67 4.87 -5.54 7.52
C PRO A 67 4.15 -6.86 7.86
N LEU A 68 3.84 -7.65 6.85
CA LEU A 68 3.21 -8.98 6.98
C LEU A 68 4.20 -10.14 6.77
N GLY A 69 5.48 -9.82 6.57
CA GLY A 69 6.57 -10.79 6.36
C GLY A 69 7.01 -10.89 4.90
N PRO A 70 7.86 -11.88 4.55
CA PRO A 70 8.41 -12.09 3.20
C PRO A 70 7.33 -12.16 2.13
N ALA A 71 7.58 -11.49 1.01
CA ALA A 71 6.78 -11.62 -0.20
C ALA A 71 7.07 -12.99 -0.83
N GLY A 72 6.03 -13.82 -0.95
CA GLY A 72 6.12 -15.20 -1.42
C GLY A 72 5.04 -16.07 -0.77
N GLY A 73 4.08 -16.52 -1.59
CA GLY A 73 3.08 -17.57 -1.35
C GLY A 73 2.54 -17.73 0.08
N GLN A 74 1.28 -17.32 0.29
CA GLN A 74 0.45 -17.63 1.48
C GLN A 74 0.57 -16.72 2.72
N ARG A 75 1.04 -15.47 2.64
CA ARG A 75 1.13 -14.61 3.85
C ARG A 75 0.04 -13.58 4.09
N GLU A 76 -0.97 -13.51 3.23
CA GLU A 76 -2.25 -12.89 3.61
C GLU A 76 -3.19 -13.92 4.24
N VAL A 77 -2.65 -14.74 5.13
CA VAL A 77 -3.45 -15.67 5.92
C VAL A 77 -4.25 -14.86 6.94
N ASN A 78 -5.50 -15.27 7.17
CA ASN A 78 -6.43 -14.66 8.12
C ASN A 78 -6.89 -13.24 7.76
N VAL A 79 -6.98 -12.90 6.46
CA VAL A 79 -7.76 -11.73 6.04
C VAL A 79 -9.24 -12.10 6.09
N HIS A 80 -9.97 -11.53 7.04
CA HIS A 80 -11.41 -11.67 7.15
C HIS A 80 -12.07 -10.39 6.60
N ALA A 81 -12.90 -10.55 5.57
CA ALA A 81 -13.70 -9.46 5.02
C ALA A 81 -15.17 -9.64 5.40
N LEU A 82 -15.84 -8.52 5.67
CA LEU A 82 -17.29 -8.45 5.84
C LEU A 82 -17.87 -7.59 4.71
N GLY A 83 -18.97 -8.04 4.10
CA GLY A 83 -19.56 -7.40 2.92
C GLY A 83 -18.95 -7.94 1.62
N MET A 84 -18.25 -7.09 0.87
CA MET A 84 -17.59 -7.51 -0.38
C MET A 84 -16.42 -8.46 -0.10
N GLU A 85 -16.25 -9.45 -0.99
CA GLU A 85 -15.14 -10.41 -0.90
C GLU A 85 -13.78 -9.72 -1.00
N TYR A 86 -12.83 -10.20 -0.19
CA TYR A 86 -11.42 -9.85 -0.36
C TYR A 86 -10.87 -10.54 -1.60
N ARG A 87 -10.59 -9.76 -2.65
CA ARG A 87 -9.95 -10.24 -3.87
C ARG A 87 -8.48 -9.85 -3.87
N ARG A 88 -7.61 -10.84 -3.81
CA ARG A 88 -6.18 -10.63 -4.04
C ARG A 88 -5.96 -10.19 -5.48
N SER A 89 -5.12 -9.18 -5.68
CA SER A 89 -4.61 -8.87 -7.01
C SER A 89 -3.76 -10.04 -7.49
N PRO A 90 -4.10 -10.69 -8.61
CA PRO A 90 -3.26 -11.69 -9.21
C PRO A 90 -2.10 -10.95 -9.87
N HIS A 91 -1.06 -10.62 -9.11
CA HIS A 91 0.22 -10.29 -9.72
C HIS A 91 0.83 -11.58 -10.29
N GLU A 92 0.28 -12.05 -11.41
CA GLU A 92 1.10 -12.75 -12.40
C GLU A 92 1.97 -11.68 -13.03
N ALA A 93 3.29 -11.85 -12.94
CA ALA A 93 4.21 -11.00 -13.69
C ALA A 93 3.81 -11.08 -15.17
N VAL A 94 3.29 -9.98 -15.72
CA VAL A 94 3.20 -9.85 -17.17
C VAL A 94 4.64 -9.66 -17.64
N ILE A 95 5.25 -10.75 -18.10
CA ILE A 95 6.48 -10.69 -18.88
C ILE A 95 6.07 -10.02 -20.20
N VAL A 96 6.47 -8.77 -20.39
CA VAL A 96 6.45 -8.08 -21.69
C VAL A 96 7.84 -8.19 -22.28
#